data_AF-A0A645FVT3-F1
#
_entry.id   AF-A0A645FVT3-F1
#
_cell.length_a   1.000
_cell.length_b   1.000
_cell.length_c   1.000
_cell.angle_alpha   90.00
_cell.angle_beta   90.00
_cell.angle_gamma   90.00
#
_symmetry.space_group_name_H-M   'P 1'
#
loop_
_entity.id
_entity.type
_entity.pdbx_description
1 polymer ?
#
loop_
_entity_poly.entity_id
_entity_poly.type
_entity_poly.pdbx_seq_one_letter_code
_entity_poly.pdbx_strand_id
1 'polypeptide(L)'
;MSEFFTNSMNIAKEICRLKIKNGDKVVDATMGKGSDTLFLAGLVGEEGEVYSFDIQSEAIQATKEKLQNNNIKTKVNLILDGHENIDKYVEGGVKIVMFNLGYLPSFSHSITTKAHTTIEAVQKSLEF
;
A
#
# COMPACT_ATOMS: atom_id res chain seq x y z
N MET A 1 23.72 -2.90 13.54
CA MET A 1 23.29 -1.50 13.34
C MET A 1 23.63 -0.94 11.95
N SER A 2 24.35 -1.66 11.08
CA SER A 2 24.79 -1.16 9.76
C SER A 2 23.84 -1.43 8.59
N GLU A 3 22.71 -2.14 8.77
CA GLU A 3 21.78 -2.47 7.67
C GLU A 3 20.57 -1.52 7.55
N PHE A 4 20.39 -0.61 8.52
CA PHE A 4 19.19 0.23 8.64
C PHE A 4 19.06 1.32 7.57
N PHE A 5 20.17 1.85 7.06
CA PHE A 5 20.19 3.02 6.17
C PHE A 5 20.73 2.66 4.78
N THR A 6 20.18 1.61 4.17
CA THR A 6 20.59 1.18 2.83
C THR A 6 19.90 1.99 1.73
N ASN A 7 18.58 2.19 1.81
CA ASN A 7 17.81 3.05 0.93
C ASN A 7 16.48 3.49 1.59
N SER A 8 15.78 4.44 0.96
CA SER A 8 14.50 4.98 1.44
C SER A 8 13.42 3.91 1.61
N MET A 9 13.35 2.94 0.68
CA MET A 9 12.39 1.85 0.73
C MET A 9 12.59 0.97 1.97
N ASN A 10 13.83 0.60 2.28
CA ASN A 10 14.14 -0.22 3.44
C ASN A 10 13.87 0.52 4.75
N ILE A 11 14.14 1.83 4.81
CA ILE A 11 13.79 2.67 5.96
C ILE A 11 12.27 2.68 6.18
N ALA A 12 11.48 2.90 5.12
CA ALA A 12 10.02 2.89 5.20
C ALA A 12 9.46 1.53 5.67
N LYS A 13 10.00 0.42 5.14
CA LYS A 13 9.61 -0.93 5.57
C LYS A 13 9.98 -1.22 7.01
N GLU A 14 11.12 -0.72 7.48
CA GLU A 14 11.50 -0.89 8.88
C GLU A 14 10.57 -0.11 9.83
N ILE A 15 10.18 1.12 9.46
CA ILE A 15 9.14 1.86 10.20
C ILE A 15 7.85 1.04 10.28
N CYS A 16 7.45 0.40 9.18
CA CYS A 16 6.28 -0.49 9.17
C CYS A 16 6.44 -1.66 10.14
N ARG A 17 7.57 -2.37 10.12
CA ARG A 17 7.85 -3.50 11.05
C ARG A 17 7.81 -3.08 12.51
N LEU A 18 8.30 -1.88 12.83
CA LEU A 18 8.36 -1.37 14.20
C LEU A 18 7.03 -0.84 14.72
N LYS A 19 6.09 -0.47 13.84
CA LYS A 19 4.85 0.22 14.22
C LYS A 19 3.59 -0.63 14.04
N ILE A 20 3.57 -1.51 13.06
CA ILE A 20 2.42 -2.37 12.74
C ILE A 20 2.40 -3.57 13.67
N LYS A 21 1.22 -3.92 14.15
CA LYS A 21 0.90 -5.11 14.94
C LYS A 21 -0.15 -5.94 14.21
N ASN A 22 -0.28 -7.19 14.65
CA ASN A 22 -1.37 -8.05 14.20
C ASN A 22 -2.72 -7.38 14.53
N GLY A 23 -3.66 -7.40 13.59
CA GLY A 23 -4.97 -6.76 13.72
C GLY A 23 -5.03 -5.28 13.27
N ASP A 24 -3.89 -4.65 12.99
CA ASP A 24 -3.89 -3.26 12.52
C ASP A 24 -4.51 -3.13 11.11
N LYS A 25 -5.09 -1.96 10.84
CA LYS A 25 -5.53 -1.51 9.51
C LYS A 25 -4.44 -0.66 8.87
N VAL A 26 -4.06 -0.96 7.64
CA VAL A 26 -3.03 -0.21 6.90
C VAL A 26 -3.42 0.02 5.45
N VAL A 27 -2.77 1.00 4.81
CA VAL A 27 -3.03 1.37 3.42
C VAL A 27 -1.76 1.35 2.59
N ASP A 28 -1.83 0.73 1.43
CA ASP A 28 -0.90 0.87 0.30
C ASP A 28 -1.54 1.78 -0.75
N ALA A 29 -1.13 3.04 -0.80
CA ALA A 29 -1.73 4.03 -1.70
C ALA A 29 -1.26 3.90 -3.17
N THR A 30 -0.34 2.98 -3.44
CA THR A 30 0.31 2.79 -4.75
C THR A 30 0.66 1.32 -4.97
N MET A 31 -0.35 0.48 -5.15
CA MET A 31 -0.26 -0.98 -5.18
C MET A 31 0.81 -1.51 -6.15
N GLY A 32 0.80 -1.03 -7.40
CA GLY A 32 1.66 -1.52 -8.46
C GLY A 32 1.59 -3.05 -8.60
N LYS A 33 2.75 -3.72 -8.54
CA LYS A 33 2.80 -5.20 -8.58
C LYS A 33 2.49 -5.88 -7.24
N GLY A 34 2.08 -5.14 -6.22
CA GLY A 34 1.63 -5.68 -4.93
C GLY A 34 2.74 -6.16 -4.00
N SER A 35 4.00 -5.77 -4.23
CA SER A 35 5.10 -6.16 -3.31
C SER A 35 4.94 -5.53 -1.93
N ASP A 36 4.44 -4.31 -1.90
CA ASP A 36 4.22 -3.54 -0.68
C ASP A 36 2.90 -3.96 0.00
N THR A 37 1.84 -4.17 -0.79
CA THR A 37 0.60 -4.82 -0.33
C THR A 37 0.85 -6.18 0.34
N LEU A 38 1.64 -7.07 -0.29
CA LEU A 38 1.99 -8.38 0.27
C LEU A 38 2.77 -8.24 1.58
N PHE A 39 3.73 -7.32 1.62
CA PHE A 39 4.53 -7.03 2.80
C PHE A 39 3.67 -6.55 3.97
N LEU A 40 2.77 -5.58 3.72
CA LEU A 40 1.85 -5.06 4.73
C LEU A 40 0.88 -6.14 5.22
N ALA A 41 0.33 -6.95 4.31
CA ALA A 41 -0.57 -8.04 4.67
C ALA A 41 0.10 -9.04 5.63
N GLY A 42 1.36 -9.41 5.36
CA GLY A 42 2.13 -10.27 6.25
C GLY A 42 2.39 -9.68 7.65
N LEU A 43 2.44 -8.35 7.79
CA LEU A 43 2.64 -7.70 9.09
C LEU A 43 1.36 -7.61 9.91
N VAL A 44 0.23 -7.27 9.28
CA VAL A 44 -1.05 -7.12 9.98
C VAL A 44 -1.71 -8.47 10.31
N GLY A 45 -1.33 -9.56 9.63
CA GLY A 45 -1.81 -10.91 9.93
C GLY A 45 -3.27 -11.17 9.55
N GLU A 46 -3.83 -12.30 9.98
CA GLU A 46 -5.19 -12.74 9.60
C GLU A 46 -6.31 -11.84 10.17
N GLU A 47 -6.07 -11.21 11.32
CA GLU A 47 -7.04 -10.31 11.97
C GLU A 47 -6.97 -8.87 11.45
N GLY A 48 -5.94 -8.56 10.65
CA GLY A 48 -5.70 -7.23 10.11
C GLY A 48 -6.34 -6.99 8.76
N GLU A 49 -6.23 -5.74 8.30
CA GLU A 49 -6.81 -5.30 7.04
C GLU A 49 -5.85 -4.41 6.25
N VAL A 50 -5.77 -4.66 4.94
CA VAL A 50 -4.99 -3.84 4.02
C VAL A 50 -5.92 -3.27 2.96
N TYR A 51 -5.88 -1.96 2.75
CA TYR A 51 -6.48 -1.30 1.60
C TYR A 51 -5.39 -0.93 0.61
N SER A 52 -5.55 -1.30 -0.66
CA SER A 52 -4.53 -1.08 -1.66
C SER A 52 -5.12 -0.46 -2.92
N PHE A 53 -4.54 0.63 -3.39
CA PHE A 53 -5.07 1.46 -4.47
C PHE A 53 -4.17 1.42 -5.71
N ASP A 54 -4.79 1.26 -6.87
CA ASP A 54 -4.17 1.53 -8.17
C ASP A 54 -5.24 1.92 -9.18
N ILE A 55 -4.87 2.70 -10.19
CA ILE A 55 -5.78 3.06 -11.29
C ILE A 55 -5.71 2.06 -12.45
N GLN A 56 -4.81 1.08 -12.39
CA GLN A 56 -4.59 0.08 -13.44
C GLN A 56 -5.18 -1.27 -13.05
N SER A 57 -6.04 -1.82 -13.91
CA SER A 57 -6.65 -3.14 -13.71
C SER A 57 -5.61 -4.28 -13.64
N GLU A 58 -4.48 -4.09 -14.31
CA GLU A 58 -3.37 -5.03 -14.39
C GLU A 58 -2.58 -5.08 -13.08
N ALA A 59 -2.48 -3.95 -12.35
CA ALA A 59 -1.93 -3.91 -11.00
C ALA A 59 -2.79 -4.72 -10.02
N ILE A 60 -4.12 -4.60 -10.13
CA ILE A 60 -5.08 -5.40 -9.36
C ILE A 60 -4.85 -6.89 -9.62
N GLN A 61 -4.81 -7.30 -10.89
CA GLN A 61 -4.65 -8.71 -11.25
C GLN A 61 -3.31 -9.27 -10.78
N ALA A 62 -2.20 -8.55 -11.05
CA ALA A 62 -0.86 -8.98 -10.63
C ALA A 62 -0.74 -9.09 -9.10
N THR A 63 -1.36 -8.16 -8.36
CA THR A 63 -1.35 -8.18 -6.90
C THR A 63 -2.20 -9.33 -6.37
N LYS A 64 -3.39 -9.56 -6.95
CA LYS A 64 -4.26 -10.68 -6.58
C LYS A 64 -3.55 -12.03 -6.73
N GLU A 65 -2.91 -12.27 -7.87
CA GLU A 65 -2.11 -13.48 -8.11
C GLU A 65 -0.95 -13.61 -7.12
N LYS A 66 -0.24 -12.52 -6.84
CA LYS A 66 0.86 -12.51 -5.87
C LYS A 66 0.39 -12.88 -4.46
N LEU A 67 -0.74 -12.34 -4.01
CA LEU A 67 -1.33 -12.66 -2.70
C LEU A 67 -1.74 -14.13 -2.62
N GLN A 68 -2.38 -14.66 -3.68
CA GLN A 68 -2.78 -16.06 -3.77
C GLN A 68 -1.58 -17.01 -3.74
N ASN A 69 -0.55 -16.74 -4.53
CA ASN A 69 0.67 -17.56 -4.60
C ASN A 69 1.46 -17.59 -3.28
N ASN A 70 1.27 -16.59 -2.42
CA ASN A 70 1.88 -16.52 -1.09
C ASN A 70 0.93 -16.95 0.04
N ASN A 71 -0.25 -17.50 -0.29
CA ASN A 71 -1.26 -17.97 0.67
C ASN A 71 -1.64 -16.92 1.72
N ILE A 72 -1.76 -15.65 1.30
CA ILE A 72 -2.19 -14.58 2.21
C ILE A 72 -3.66 -14.77 2.58
N LYS A 73 -3.92 -14.73 3.89
CA LYS A 73 -5.26 -14.85 4.49
C LYS A 73 -5.79 -13.55 5.10
N THR A 74 -4.91 -12.56 5.25
CA THR A 74 -5.29 -11.19 5.63
C THR A 74 -6.38 -10.66 4.71
N LYS A 75 -7.32 -9.89 5.26
CA LYS A 75 -8.32 -9.20 4.46
C LYS A 75 -7.64 -8.09 3.65
N VAL A 76 -7.51 -8.27 2.34
CA VAL A 76 -6.94 -7.28 1.43
C VAL A 76 -8.00 -6.74 0.48
N ASN A 77 -8.30 -5.45 0.58
CA ASN A 77 -9.20 -4.74 -0.31
C ASN A 77 -8.38 -4.12 -1.46
N LEU A 78 -8.45 -4.74 -2.65
CA LEU A 78 -7.84 -4.21 -3.87
C LEU A 78 -8.81 -3.25 -4.56
N ILE A 79 -8.45 -1.97 -4.64
CA ILE A 79 -9.31 -0.89 -5.10
C ILE A 79 -8.79 -0.35 -6.43
N LEU A 80 -9.62 -0.47 -7.47
CA LEU A 80 -9.38 0.10 -8.79
C LEU A 80 -9.87 1.56 -8.81
N ASP A 81 -9.19 2.43 -8.07
CA ASP A 81 -9.45 3.86 -8.00
C ASP A 81 -8.17 4.61 -7.56
N GLY A 82 -8.14 5.92 -7.78
CA GLY A 82 -7.06 6.79 -7.35
C GLY A 82 -6.96 6.91 -5.83
N HIS A 83 -5.74 7.02 -5.30
CA HIS A 83 -5.51 7.21 -3.86
C HIS A 83 -6.07 8.51 -3.30
N GLU A 84 -6.33 9.52 -4.13
CA GLU A 84 -7.04 10.73 -3.73
C GLU A 84 -8.44 10.44 -3.18
N ASN A 85 -9.05 9.31 -3.55
CA ASN A 85 -10.38 8.87 -3.11
C ASN A 85 -10.35 7.99 -1.85
N ILE A 86 -9.22 7.93 -1.13
CA ILE A 86 -9.00 7.05 0.03
C ILE A 86 -10.11 7.13 1.10
N ASP A 87 -10.64 8.32 1.33
CA ASP A 87 -11.70 8.64 2.29
C ASP A 87 -13.07 8.01 1.95
N LYS A 88 -13.28 7.58 0.70
CA LYS A 88 -14.50 6.87 0.28
C LYS A 88 -14.51 5.40 0.70
N TYR A 89 -13.34 4.83 0.98
CA TYR A 89 -13.16 3.39 1.17
C TYR A 89 -12.61 3.03 2.55
N VAL A 90 -11.80 3.92 3.12
CA VAL A 90 -11.08 3.67 4.36
C VAL A 90 -11.72 4.52 5.46
N GLU A 91 -12.38 3.84 6.38
CA GLU A 91 -12.78 4.44 7.66
C GLU A 91 -11.57 4.45 8.59
N GLY A 92 -11.51 5.43 9.51
CA GLY A 92 -10.36 5.71 10.38
C GLY A 92 -9.81 4.54 11.22
N GLY A 93 -8.85 4.86 12.10
CA GLY A 93 -8.06 3.85 12.81
C GLY A 93 -6.99 3.22 11.92
N VAL A 94 -6.48 3.98 10.96
CA VAL A 94 -5.40 3.54 10.07
C VAL A 94 -4.06 3.72 10.76
N LYS A 95 -3.28 2.64 10.85
CA LYS A 95 -1.98 2.68 11.53
C LYS A 95 -0.89 3.32 10.69
N ILE A 96 -0.86 2.98 9.39
CA ILE A 96 0.13 3.43 8.42
C ILE A 96 -0.53 3.55 7.05
N VAL A 97 -0.19 4.62 6.33
CA VAL A 97 -0.42 4.78 4.89
C VAL A 97 0.94 4.88 4.20
N MET A 98 1.18 4.01 3.22
CA MET A 98 2.45 3.95 2.49
C MET A 98 2.27 4.40 1.05
N PHE A 99 3.17 5.27 0.58
CA PHE A 99 3.20 5.78 -0.78
C PHE A 99 4.57 5.47 -1.41
N ASN A 100 4.58 4.86 -2.59
CA ASN A 100 5.76 4.63 -3.40
C ASN A 100 5.57 5.33 -4.76
N LEU A 101 6.07 6.56 -4.84
CA LEU A 101 5.75 7.49 -5.93
C LEU A 101 6.62 7.25 -7.16
N GLY A 102 6.02 7.44 -8.34
CA GLY A 102 6.68 7.24 -9.63
C GLY A 102 5.78 6.46 -10.58
N TYR A 103 6.41 5.78 -11.53
CA TYR A 103 5.76 4.94 -12.53
C TYR A 103 6.08 3.47 -12.30
N LEU A 104 5.24 2.59 -12.84
CA LEU A 104 5.43 1.16 -12.73
C LEU A 104 6.36 0.66 -13.87
N PRO A 105 7.57 0.13 -13.60
CA PRO A 105 8.60 -0.08 -14.64
C PRO A 105 8.22 -1.06 -15.76
N SER A 106 7.21 -1.91 -15.53
CA SER A 106 6.77 -2.93 -16.49
C SER A 106 5.43 -2.61 -17.15
N PHE A 107 4.86 -1.44 -16.86
CA PHE A 107 3.63 -0.96 -17.48
C PHE A 107 3.90 0.36 -18.20
N SER A 108 2.87 0.92 -18.84
CA SER A 108 3.02 2.14 -19.61
C SER A 108 3.61 3.25 -18.74
N HIS A 109 4.78 3.76 -19.12
CA HIS A 109 5.46 4.85 -18.41
C HIS A 109 4.67 6.16 -18.46
N SER A 110 3.59 6.22 -19.26
CA SER A 110 2.63 7.33 -19.27
C SER A 110 1.78 7.40 -17.99
N ILE A 111 1.72 6.32 -17.21
CA ILE A 111 0.97 6.25 -15.96
C ILE A 111 1.94 6.38 -14.78
N THR A 112 1.85 7.51 -14.08
CA THR A 112 2.65 7.86 -12.91
C THR A 112 1.79 8.55 -11.87
N THR A 113 2.20 8.52 -10.60
CA THR A 113 1.59 9.35 -9.57
C THR A 113 1.70 10.84 -9.93
N LYS A 114 0.67 11.61 -9.57
CA LYS A 114 0.61 13.06 -9.83
C LYS A 114 0.65 13.82 -8.50
N ALA A 115 1.39 14.93 -8.48
CA ALA A 115 1.57 15.71 -7.24
C ALA A 115 0.24 16.12 -6.59
N HIS A 116 -0.75 16.57 -7.37
CA HIS A 116 -2.03 17.01 -6.81
C HIS A 116 -2.82 15.86 -6.17
N THR A 117 -2.93 14.69 -6.82
CA THR A 117 -3.65 13.54 -6.26
C THR A 117 -2.94 12.99 -5.02
N THR A 118 -1.61 12.98 -5.03
CA THR A 118 -0.80 12.54 -3.89
C THR A 118 -0.94 13.48 -2.70
N ILE A 119 -0.91 14.80 -2.90
CA ILE A 119 -1.10 15.77 -1.81
C ILE A 119 -2.48 15.61 -1.19
N GLU A 120 -3.53 15.49 -2.00
CA GLU A 120 -4.90 15.29 -1.51
C GLU A 120 -5.01 14.00 -0.66
N ALA A 121 -4.46 12.89 -1.14
CA ALA A 121 -4.46 11.62 -0.40
C ALA A 121 -3.70 11.71 0.92
N VAL A 122 -2.54 12.39 0.95
CA VAL A 122 -1.77 12.61 2.19
C VAL A 122 -2.58 13.44 3.18
N GLN A 123 -3.22 14.53 2.74
CA GLN A 123 -4.05 15.37 3.61
C GLN A 123 -5.21 14.56 4.23
N LYS A 124 -5.94 13.78 3.43
CA LYS A 124 -7.00 12.90 3.93
C LYS A 124 -6.48 11.84 4.90
N SER A 125 -5.30 11.29 4.62
CA SER A 125 -4.66 10.27 5.48
C SER A 125 -4.28 10.78 6.87
N LEU A 126 -4.07 12.09 7.04
CA LEU A 126 -3.74 12.69 8.33
C LEU A 126 -4.96 12.84 9.26
N GLU A 127 -6.17 12.63 8.74
CA GLU A 127 -7.43 12.73 9.49
C GLU A 127 -7.94 11.36 10.00
N PHE A 128 -7.20 10.26 9.75
CA PHE A 128 -7.58 8.90 10.13
C PHE A 128 -7.21 8.48 11.56
#